data_AF-A0A9D1ML08-F1
#
_entry.id   AF-A0A9D1ML08-F1
#
_cell.length_a   1.000
_cell.length_b   1.000
_cell.length_c   1.000
_cell.angle_alpha   90.00
_cell.angle_beta   90.00
_cell.angle_gamma   90.00
#
_symmetry.space_group_name_H-M   'P 1'
#
loop_
_entity.id
_entity.type
_entity.pdbx_description
1 polymer ?
#
loop_
_entity_poly.entity_id
_entity_poly.type
_entity_poly.pdbx_seq_one_letter_code
_entity_poly.pdbx_strand_id
1 'polypeptide(L)'
;METIKSLARQAKQRLKNNFWENCKTNLEQGEIQAKNLGLNQSKVKKYIGVTVRREIKGEAEDKFYLKVKAMLDCYGEVSDAIGRLTDREYYNALSYEEKQRYNLELSTKYLAALERYRREKSLGL
;
A
#
# COMPACT_ATOMS: atom_id res chain seq x y z
N MET A 1 3.67 21.94 5.58
CA MET A 1 4.13 21.58 6.94
C MET A 1 2.92 21.37 7.81
N GLU A 2 2.77 20.18 8.40
CA GLU A 2 1.73 19.94 9.39
C GLU A 2 2.01 20.77 10.65
N THR A 3 1.01 21.48 11.15
CA THR A 3 1.13 22.27 12.38
C THR A 3 0.77 21.42 13.60
N ILE A 4 1.30 21.75 14.78
CA ILE A 4 0.95 21.09 16.06
C ILE A 4 -0.58 21.07 16.26
N LYS A 5 -1.28 22.15 15.85
CA LYS A 5 -2.74 22.23 15.87
C LYS A 5 -3.42 21.19 14.99
N SER A 6 -2.89 20.93 13.79
CA SER A 6 -3.43 19.89 12.90
C SER A 6 -3.20 18.47 13.46
N LEU A 7 -2.03 18.20 14.02
CA LEU A 7 -1.72 16.92 14.67
C LEU A 7 -2.62 16.66 15.89
N ALA A 8 -2.83 17.67 16.74
CA ALA A 8 -3.72 17.57 17.89
C ALA A 8 -5.19 17.33 17.48
N ARG A 9 -5.65 17.93 16.38
CA ARG A 9 -6.99 17.67 15.83
C ARG A 9 -7.15 16.24 15.33
N GLN A 10 -6.16 15.73 14.58
CA GLN A 10 -6.17 14.33 14.12
C GLN A 10 -6.14 13.35 15.30
N ALA A 11 -5.32 13.61 16.33
CA ALA A 11 -5.29 12.80 17.54
C ALA A 11 -6.64 12.78 18.27
N LYS A 12 -7.31 13.94 18.38
CA LYS A 12 -8.65 14.05 18.96
C LYS A 12 -9.70 13.28 18.15
N GLN A 13 -9.63 13.31 16.82
CA GLN A 13 -10.52 12.51 15.95
C GLN A 13 -10.31 11.01 16.17
N ARG A 14 -9.06 10.53 16.30
CA ARG A 14 -8.77 9.11 16.58
C ARG A 14 -9.36 8.66 17.91
N LEU A 15 -9.27 9.49 18.95
CA LEU A 15 -9.90 9.21 20.25
C LEU A 15 -11.44 9.18 20.16
N LYS A 16 -12.05 10.02 19.31
CA LYS A 16 -13.50 10.11 19.17
C LYS A 16 -14.10 8.98 18.32
N ASN A 17 -13.36 8.44 17.36
CA ASN A 17 -13.86 7.49 16.37
C ASN A 17 -13.56 6.00 16.71
N ASN A 18 -13.28 5.66 17.97
CA ASN A 18 -12.89 4.30 18.40
C ASN A 18 -11.73 3.70 17.58
N PHE A 19 -10.84 4.55 17.06
CA PHE A 19 -9.75 4.14 16.17
C PHE A 19 -8.86 3.06 16.81
N TRP A 20 -8.56 3.21 18.10
CA TRP A 20 -7.73 2.28 18.86
C TRP A 20 -8.41 0.93 19.10
N GLU A 21 -9.72 0.94 19.29
CA GLU A 21 -10.51 -0.28 19.45
C GLU A 21 -10.55 -1.05 18.13
N ASN A 22 -10.83 -0.36 17.02
CA ASN A 22 -10.75 -0.93 15.68
C ASN A 22 -9.36 -1.48 15.35
N CYS A 23 -8.28 -0.77 15.73
CA CYS A 23 -6.91 -1.26 15.55
C CYS A 23 -6.66 -2.56 16.32
N LYS A 24 -7.17 -2.67 17.55
CA LYS A 24 -7.05 -3.86 18.38
C LYS A 24 -7.82 -5.02 17.77
N THR A 25 -9.06 -4.78 17.34
CA THR A 25 -9.89 -5.78 16.65
C THR A 25 -9.24 -6.25 15.35
N ASN A 26 -8.68 -5.34 14.54
CA ASN A 26 -7.96 -5.69 13.31
C ASN A 26 -6.71 -6.55 13.58
N LEU A 27 -5.99 -6.27 14.68
CA LEU A 27 -4.86 -7.11 15.11
C LEU A 27 -5.30 -8.51 15.52
N GLU A 28 -6.36 -8.62 16.31
CA GLU A 28 -6.91 -9.90 16.76
C GLU A 28 -7.47 -10.72 15.58
N GLN A 29 -8.20 -10.08 14.67
CA GLN A 29 -8.69 -10.72 13.44
C GLN A 29 -7.55 -11.18 12.54
N GLY A 30 -6.53 -10.35 12.36
CA GLY A 30 -5.33 -10.71 11.59
C GLY A 30 -4.57 -11.89 12.20
N GLU A 31 -4.52 -12.00 13.54
CA GLU A 31 -3.93 -13.13 14.25
C GLU A 31 -4.73 -14.42 14.06
N ILE A 32 -6.06 -14.34 14.13
CA ILE A 32 -6.97 -15.48 13.89
C ILE A 32 -6.85 -15.95 12.43
N GLN A 33 -6.86 -15.03 11.46
CA GLN A 33 -6.67 -15.35 10.04
C GLN A 33 -5.30 -15.98 9.79
N ALA A 34 -4.23 -15.44 10.37
CA ALA A 34 -2.89 -16.00 10.26
C ALA A 34 -2.81 -17.42 10.84
N LYS A 35 -3.44 -17.64 12.01
CA LYS A 35 -3.51 -18.97 12.64
C LYS A 35 -4.26 -19.97 11.77
N ASN A 36 -5.38 -19.56 11.18
CA ASN A 36 -6.20 -20.42 10.31
C ASN A 36 -5.49 -20.78 9.00
N LEU A 37 -4.65 -19.88 8.49
CA LEU A 37 -3.86 -20.10 7.26
C LEU A 37 -2.50 -20.77 7.53
N GLY A 38 -2.16 -21.08 8.79
CA GLY A 38 -0.86 -21.66 9.17
C GLY A 38 0.32 -20.68 9.00
N LEU A 39 0.05 -19.38 8.96
CA LEU A 39 1.03 -18.32 8.71
C LEU A 39 1.63 -17.77 10.01
N ASN A 40 2.81 -17.18 9.91
CA ASN A 40 3.54 -16.66 11.06
C ASN A 40 2.86 -15.39 11.63
N GLN A 41 2.19 -15.55 12.77
CA GLN A 41 1.45 -14.50 13.48
C GLN A 41 2.30 -13.25 13.77
N SER A 42 3.58 -13.42 14.11
CA SER A 42 4.49 -12.29 14.42
C SER A 42 4.74 -11.41 13.21
N LYS A 43 4.80 -11.98 12.00
CA LYS A 43 4.96 -11.20 10.76
C LYS A 43 3.69 -10.43 10.42
N VAL A 44 2.51 -11.02 10.63
CA VAL A 44 1.21 -10.36 10.42
C VAL A 44 1.01 -9.20 11.40
N LYS A 45 1.30 -9.39 12.70
CA LYS A 45 1.27 -8.31 13.70
C LYS A 45 2.19 -7.14 13.32
N LYS A 46 3.41 -7.45 12.85
CA LYS A 46 4.36 -6.43 12.39
C LYS A 46 3.82 -5.68 11.16
N TYR A 47 3.19 -6.37 10.22
CA TYR A 47 2.60 -5.75 9.02
C TYR A 47 1.44 -4.81 9.35
N ILE A 48 0.51 -5.26 10.20
CA ILE A 48 -0.62 -4.46 10.66
C ILE A 48 -0.11 -3.23 11.42
N GLY A 49 0.90 -3.39 12.28
CA GLY A 49 1.52 -2.27 12.99
C GLY A 49 2.18 -1.23 12.06
N VAL A 50 2.82 -1.66 10.97
CA VAL A 50 3.36 -0.74 9.95
C VAL A 50 2.24 -0.01 9.21
N THR A 51 1.15 -0.71 8.89
CA THR A 51 -0.01 -0.14 8.20
C THR A 51 -0.70 0.93 9.05
N VAL A 52 -0.98 0.63 10.32
CA VAL A 52 -1.56 1.60 11.28
C VAL A 52 -0.64 2.81 11.46
N ARG A 53 0.69 2.62 11.50
CA ARG A 53 1.64 3.74 11.56
C ARG A 53 1.60 4.64 10.32
N ARG A 54 1.44 4.07 9.13
CA ARG A 54 1.28 4.85 7.88
C ARG A 54 -0.02 5.64 7.88
N GLU A 55 -1.10 5.02 8.32
CA GLU A 55 -2.41 5.67 8.45
C GLU A 55 -2.38 6.83 9.48
N ILE A 56 -1.69 6.64 10.61
CA ILE A 56 -1.48 7.69 11.61
C ILE A 56 -0.67 8.86 11.05
N LYS A 57 0.30 8.60 10.17
CA LYS A 57 1.06 9.63 9.48
C LYS A 57 0.27 10.35 8.38
N GLY A 58 -0.94 9.88 8.06
CA GLY A 58 -1.72 10.43 6.95
C GLY A 58 -1.08 10.18 5.59
N GLU A 59 -0.18 9.21 5.48
CA GLU A 59 0.33 8.75 4.19
C GLU A 59 -0.86 8.10 3.47
N ALA A 60 -1.49 8.85 2.56
CA ALA A 60 -2.56 8.33 1.72
C ALA A 60 -2.09 7.04 1.04
N GLU A 61 -2.95 6.02 1.00
CA GLU A 61 -2.63 4.79 0.29
C GLU A 61 -2.14 5.13 -1.13
N ASP A 62 -0.95 4.61 -1.47
CA ASP A 62 -0.37 4.81 -2.78
C ASP A 62 -1.40 4.40 -3.85
N LYS A 63 -2.03 5.39 -4.49
CA LYS A 63 -3.00 5.16 -5.57
C LYS A 63 -2.40 4.28 -6.66
N PHE A 64 -1.09 4.37 -6.83
CA PHE A 64 -0.31 3.49 -7.69
C PHE A 64 -0.35 2.03 -7.22
N TYR A 65 -0.11 1.76 -5.94
CA TYR A 65 -0.17 0.42 -5.37
C TYR A 65 -1.56 -0.21 -5.53
N LEU A 66 -2.62 0.56 -5.28
CA LEU A 66 -3.99 0.06 -5.46
C LEU A 66 -4.29 -0.32 -6.91
N LYS A 67 -3.84 0.48 -7.89
CA LYS A 67 -3.94 0.13 -9.31
C LYS A 67 -3.16 -1.13 -9.66
N VAL A 68 -1.95 -1.28 -9.13
CA VAL A 68 -1.12 -2.48 -9.33
C VAL A 68 -1.79 -3.71 -8.70
N LYS A 69 -2.29 -3.60 -7.47
CA LYS A 69 -3.00 -4.68 -6.77
C LYS A 69 -4.22 -5.14 -7.57
N ALA A 70 -5.08 -4.20 -7.98
CA ALA A 70 -6.25 -4.51 -8.81
C ALA A 70 -5.86 -5.18 -10.15
N MET A 71 -4.77 -4.74 -10.78
CA MET A 71 -4.25 -5.35 -12.00
C MET A 71 -3.79 -6.80 -11.76
N LEU A 72 -3.02 -7.03 -10.70
CA LEU A 72 -2.49 -8.36 -10.34
C LEU A 72 -3.62 -9.32 -9.94
N ASP A 73 -4.64 -8.83 -9.24
CA ASP A 73 -5.81 -9.63 -8.84
C ASP A 73 -6.69 -10.02 -10.05
N CYS A 74 -6.82 -9.15 -11.06
CA CYS A 74 -7.64 -9.43 -12.24
C CYS A 74 -6.93 -10.24 -13.34
N TYR A 75 -5.66 -9.92 -13.63
CA TYR A 75 -4.95 -10.44 -14.81
C TYR A 75 -3.72 -11.29 -14.48
N GLY A 76 -3.29 -11.34 -13.20
CA GLY A 76 -2.04 -11.99 -12.82
C GLY A 76 -0.79 -11.19 -13.23
N GLU A 77 0.38 -11.84 -13.22
CA GLU A 77 1.63 -11.22 -13.68
C GLU A 77 1.62 -11.10 -15.21
N VAL A 78 1.30 -9.90 -15.72
CA VAL A 78 1.25 -9.62 -17.16
C VAL A 78 2.58 -9.01 -17.62
N SER A 79 3.14 -9.48 -18.73
CA SER A 79 4.36 -8.91 -19.33
C SER A 79 4.22 -7.44 -19.76
N ASP A 80 2.99 -6.96 -19.99
CA ASP A 80 2.65 -5.57 -20.36
C ASP A 80 2.13 -4.74 -19.16
N ALA A 81 2.51 -5.10 -17.93
CA ALA A 81 2.06 -4.38 -16.74
C ALA A 81 2.49 -2.90 -16.78
N ILE A 82 3.71 -2.61 -17.24
CA ILE A 82 4.24 -1.25 -17.33
C ILE A 82 3.45 -0.44 -18.36
N GLY A 83 3.18 -0.99 -19.55
CA GLY A 83 2.43 -0.29 -20.60
C GLY A 83 0.99 0.04 -20.21
N ARG A 84 0.37 -0.78 -19.36
CA ARG A 84 -0.97 -0.54 -18.79
C ARG A 84 -0.97 0.45 -17.62
N LEU A 85 0.12 0.53 -16.86
CA LEU A 85 0.28 1.47 -15.74
C LEU A 85 0.74 2.87 -16.21
N THR A 86 1.37 2.94 -17.39
CA THR A 86 1.81 4.19 -18.00
C THR A 86 0.63 5.08 -18.35
N ASP A 87 0.70 6.32 -17.91
CA ASP A 87 -0.21 7.37 -18.36
C ASP A 87 0.17 7.80 -19.77
N ARG A 88 -0.64 7.40 -20.77
CA ARG A 88 -0.34 7.63 -22.18
C ARG A 88 -0.31 9.12 -22.54
N GLU A 89 -1.14 9.94 -21.89
CA GLU A 89 -1.20 11.37 -22.19
C GLU A 89 0.06 12.08 -21.71
N TYR A 90 0.48 11.79 -20.48
CA TYR A 90 1.72 12.31 -19.93
C TYR A 90 2.95 11.75 -20.67
N TYR A 91 2.94 10.46 -20.98
CA TYR A 91 4.04 9.80 -21.70
C TYR A 91 4.27 10.42 -23.08
N ASN A 92 3.21 10.74 -23.83
CA ASN A 92 3.35 11.28 -25.17
C ASN A 92 3.87 12.73 -25.21
N ALA A 93 3.62 13.50 -24.14
CA ALA A 93 4.12 14.87 -24.01
C ALA A 93 5.62 14.96 -23.66
N LEU A 94 6.23 13.87 -23.19
CA LEU A 94 7.62 13.83 -22.74
C LEU A 94 8.61 13.66 -23.91
N SER A 95 9.81 14.24 -23.76
CA SER A 95 10.94 14.00 -24.67
C SER A 95 11.47 12.56 -24.56
N TYR A 96 12.32 12.15 -25.50
CA TYR A 96 12.89 10.78 -25.51
C TYR A 96 13.66 10.45 -24.22
N GLU A 97 14.48 11.36 -23.71
CA GLU A 97 15.25 11.16 -22.48
C GLU A 97 14.35 11.07 -21.24
N GLU A 98 13.31 11.91 -21.19
CA GLU A 98 12.34 11.91 -20.09
C GLU A 98 11.46 10.66 -20.12
N LYS A 99 11.11 10.14 -21.31
CA LYS A 99 10.42 8.84 -21.47
C LYS A 99 11.25 7.69 -20.94
N GLN A 100 12.56 7.70 -21.18
CA GLN A 100 13.47 6.68 -20.68
C GLN A 100 13.56 6.72 -19.14
N ARG A 101 13.68 7.93 -18.56
CA ARG A 101 13.66 8.12 -17.10
C ARG A 101 12.33 7.69 -16.48
N TYR A 102 11.21 8.09 -17.10
CA TYR A 102 9.87 7.73 -16.65
C TYR A 102 9.67 6.21 -16.63
N ASN A 103 10.09 5.50 -17.69
CA ASN A 103 9.98 4.05 -17.75
C ASN A 103 10.81 3.35 -16.66
N LEU A 104 12.02 3.85 -16.38
CA LEU A 104 12.86 3.33 -15.30
C LEU A 104 12.22 3.54 -13.93
N GLU A 105 11.71 4.75 -13.65
CA GLU A 105 11.01 5.04 -12.40
C GLU A 105 9.71 4.24 -12.24
N LEU A 106 8.97 4.04 -13.33
CA LEU A 106 7.76 3.24 -13.32
C LEU A 106 8.07 1.77 -13.04
N SER A 107 9.16 1.26 -13.62
CA SER A 107 9.64 -0.11 -13.38
C SER A 107 10.03 -0.31 -11.90
N THR A 108 10.77 0.63 -11.31
CA THR A 108 11.17 0.52 -9.88
C THR A 108 9.97 0.60 -8.94
N LYS A 109 9.02 1.50 -9.22
CA LYS A 109 7.76 1.60 -8.46
C LYS A 109 6.92 0.33 -8.60
N TYR A 110 6.85 -0.25 -9.80
CA TYR A 110 6.12 -1.50 -10.03
C TYR A 110 6.77 -2.67 -9.27
N LEU A 111 8.09 -2.80 -9.29
CA LEU A 111 8.80 -3.84 -8.53
C LEU A 111 8.55 -3.71 -7.02
N ALA A 112 8.62 -2.49 -6.48
CA ALA A 112 8.34 -2.24 -5.07
C ALA A 112 6.87 -2.59 -4.70
N ALA A 113 5.93 -2.27 -5.60
CA ALA A 113 4.52 -2.64 -5.43
C ALA A 113 4.32 -4.16 -5.51
N LEU A 114 5.01 -4.84 -6.41
CA LEU A 114 4.93 -6.29 -6.57
C LEU A 114 5.56 -7.04 -5.40
N GLU A 115 6.69 -6.57 -4.85
CA GLU A 115 7.24 -7.11 -3.61
C GLU A 115 6.28 -6.95 -2.43
N ARG A 116 5.62 -5.78 -2.34
CA ARG A 116 4.59 -5.53 -1.32
C ARG A 116 3.40 -6.48 -1.50
N TYR A 117 2.93 -6.66 -2.74
CA TYR A 117 1.84 -7.59 -3.05
C TYR A 117 2.20 -9.05 -2.74
N ARG A 118 3.40 -9.51 -3.12
CA ARG A 118 3.91 -10.84 -2.77
C ARG A 118 4.01 -11.03 -1.26
N ARG A 119 4.42 -9.99 -0.53
CA ARG A 119 4.43 -10.01 0.94
C ARG A 119 3.02 -10.13 1.50
N GLU A 120 2.05 -9.38 0.99
CA GLU A 120 0.63 -9.49 1.38
C GLU A 120 0.08 -10.90 1.09
N LYS A 121 0.27 -11.42 -0.13
CA LYS A 121 -0.08 -12.80 -0.52
C LYS A 121 0.56 -13.85 0.39
N SER A 122 1.85 -13.71 0.72
CA SER A 122 2.53 -14.62 1.64
C SER A 122 2.01 -14.55 3.08
N LEU A 123 1.34 -13.46 3.42
CA LEU A 123 0.69 -13.22 4.72
C LEU A 123 -0.81 -13.53 4.68
N GLY A 124 -1.35 -13.95 3.53
CA GLY A 124 -2.77 -14.30 3.38
C GLY A 124 -3.72 -13.09 3.36
N LEU A 125 -3.20 -11.91 3.00
CA LEU A 125 -3.90 -10.63 2.92
C LEU A 125 -4.09 -10.15 1.47
#